data_AF-A0A380F953-F1
#
_entry.id   AF-A0A380F953-F1
#
_cell.length_a   1.000
_cell.length_b   1.000
_cell.length_c   1.000
_cell.angle_alpha   90.00
_cell.angle_beta   90.00
_cell.angle_gamma   90.00
#
_symmetry.space_group_name_H-M   'P 1'
#
loop_
_entity.id
_entity.type
_entity.pdbx_description
1 polymer ?
#
loop_
_entity_poly.entity_id
_entity_poly.type
_entity_poly.pdbx_seq_one_letter_code
_entity_poly.pdbx_strand_id
1 'polypeptide(L)'
;MYLLTIKEHTADSDFSPEFIQYHKGYIELGLDEIQGIEKYKLNTISEGMVSNALAAFLTLKELHLPINSEYVESFKPFSKILAMKPIKTLSHNVTLIDDTHNASLPAMINAIHAFNSQNSIFYGQ
;
A
#
# COMPACT_ATOMS: atom_id res chain seq x y z
N MET A 1 -16.50 -21.34 12.32
CA MET A 1 -15.68 -20.81 11.22
C MET A 1 -15.92 -19.32 11.22
N TYR A 2 -15.05 -18.55 11.87
CA TYR A 2 -15.19 -17.09 11.91
C TYR A 2 -14.68 -16.54 10.58
N LEU A 3 -15.54 -15.81 9.87
CA LEU A 3 -15.20 -15.14 8.62
C LEU A 3 -14.60 -13.79 8.99
N LEU A 4 -13.27 -13.67 8.87
CA LEU A 4 -12.56 -12.40 9.10
C LEU A 4 -12.76 -11.49 7.89
N THR A 5 -13.37 -10.31 8.10
CA THR A 5 -13.65 -9.34 7.04
C THR A 5 -12.74 -8.12 7.18
N ILE A 6 -11.95 -7.83 6.13
CA ILE A 6 -11.00 -6.71 6.06
C ILE A 6 -11.49 -5.74 4.99
N LYS A 7 -11.86 -4.51 5.37
CA LYS A 7 -12.29 -3.44 4.46
C LYS A 7 -11.90 -2.06 4.96
N GLU A 8 -11.74 -1.12 4.03
CA GLU A 8 -11.65 0.31 4.30
C GLU A 8 -12.97 0.79 4.93
N HIS A 9 -12.92 1.15 6.22
CA HIS A 9 -13.99 1.79 7.00
C HIS A 9 -15.44 1.40 6.62
N THR A 10 -15.87 0.20 7.03
CA THR A 10 -17.30 -0.15 7.11
C THR A 10 -17.60 -0.69 8.50
N ALA A 11 -18.80 -0.45 9.02
CA ALA A 11 -19.19 -0.79 10.40
C ALA A 11 -19.11 -2.30 10.78
N ASP A 12 -18.78 -3.18 9.83
CA ASP A 12 -18.76 -4.64 9.96
C ASP A 12 -17.35 -5.27 9.78
N SER A 13 -16.25 -4.52 9.88
CA SER A 13 -14.89 -5.09 9.76
C SER A 13 -14.28 -5.45 11.11
N ASP A 14 -13.69 -6.65 11.20
CA ASP A 14 -13.00 -7.15 12.41
C ASP A 14 -11.67 -6.42 12.67
N PHE A 15 -11.11 -5.81 11.64
CA PHE A 15 -9.85 -5.08 11.70
C PHE A 15 -9.85 -3.94 10.68
N SER A 16 -9.65 -2.72 11.16
CA SER A 16 -9.58 -1.52 10.35
C SER A 16 -8.42 -0.64 10.80
N PRO A 17 -7.62 -0.09 9.88
CA PRO A 17 -6.70 0.97 10.22
C PRO A 17 -7.48 2.24 10.58
N GLU A 18 -6.93 3.03 11.50
CA GLU A 18 -7.44 4.37 11.84
C GLU A 18 -7.28 5.34 10.66
N PHE A 19 -6.20 5.16 9.88
CA PHE A 19 -6.02 5.89 8.64
C PHE A 19 -5.18 5.13 7.62
N ILE A 20 -5.37 5.50 6.35
CA ILE A 20 -4.53 5.09 5.22
C ILE A 20 -4.15 6.37 4.46
N GLN A 21 -2.85 6.64 4.35
CA GLN A 21 -2.33 7.79 3.62
C GLN A 21 -1.46 7.34 2.45
N TYR A 22 -1.81 7.80 1.25
CA TYR A 22 -1.08 7.48 0.02
C TYR A 22 -0.06 8.58 -0.23
N HIS A 23 1.22 8.21 -0.16
CA HIS A 23 2.33 9.11 -0.45
C HIS A 23 2.98 8.74 -1.77
N LYS A 24 3.86 9.63 -2.25
CA LYS A 24 4.68 9.32 -3.40
C LYS A 24 5.69 8.23 -3.03
N GLY A 25 5.55 7.05 -3.61
CA GLY A 25 6.46 5.91 -3.44
C GLY A 25 6.17 4.99 -2.26
N TYR A 26 5.19 5.30 -1.40
CA TYR A 26 4.84 4.46 -0.26
C TYR A 26 3.43 4.76 0.24
N ILE A 27 2.89 3.86 1.05
CA ILE A 27 1.61 4.02 1.76
C ILE A 27 1.90 3.98 3.26
N GLU A 28 1.32 4.90 4.03
CA GLU A 28 1.36 4.92 5.50
C GLU A 28 0.02 4.43 6.06
N LEU A 29 0.08 3.51 7.02
CA LEU A 29 -1.06 2.99 7.76
C LEU A 29 -0.95 3.39 9.23
N GLY A 30 -2.04 3.87 9.81
CA GLY A 30 -2.18 4.04 11.26
C GLY A 30 -3.03 2.93 11.84
N LEU A 31 -2.51 2.18 12.80
CA LEU A 31 -3.29 1.20 13.57
C LEU A 31 -3.52 1.71 14.98
N ASP A 32 -4.75 1.59 15.47
CA ASP A 32 -5.04 1.85 16.88
C ASP A 32 -4.49 0.70 17.74
N GLU A 33 -3.60 1.04 18.66
CA GLU A 33 -3.02 0.14 19.64
C GLU A 33 -3.27 0.66 21.04
N ILE A 34 -3.10 -0.20 22.05
CA ILE A 34 -3.36 0.13 23.47
C ILE A 34 -2.61 1.40 23.93
N GLN A 35 -1.43 1.67 23.36
CA GLN A 35 -0.57 2.81 23.72
C GLN A 35 -0.77 4.05 22.82
N GLY A 36 -1.76 4.01 21.92
CA GLY A 36 -2.02 5.02 20.91
C GLY A 36 -1.79 4.51 19.49
N ILE A 37 -1.88 5.41 18.52
CA ILE A 37 -1.79 5.05 17.10
C ILE A 37 -0.34 4.72 16.72
N GLU A 38 -0.10 3.48 16.29
CA GLU A 38 1.18 3.04 15.73
C GLU A 38 1.16 3.18 14.20
N LYS A 39 2.28 3.66 13.64
CA LYS A 39 2.41 3.95 12.21
C LYS A 39 3.26 2.92 11.51
N TYR A 40 2.76 2.41 10.39
CA TYR A 40 3.45 1.44 9.55
C TYR A 40 3.60 1.97 8.13
N LYS A 41 4.81 1.89 7.60
CA LYS A 41 5.14 2.32 6.24
C LYS A 41 5.27 1.11 5.32
N LEU A 42 4.41 1.04 4.32
CA LEU A 42 4.47 0.03 3.26
C LEU A 42 5.20 0.60 2.03
N ASN A 43 6.30 -0.04 1.64
CA ASN A 43 7.08 0.34 0.46
C ASN A 43 6.41 -0.16 -0.85
N THR A 44 5.18 0.28 -1.08
CA THR A 44 4.36 -0.05 -2.24
C THR A 44 3.39 1.09 -2.53
N ILE A 45 2.84 1.10 -3.74
CA ILE A 45 1.79 2.04 -4.18
C ILE A 45 0.50 1.30 -4.56
N SER A 46 0.44 0.00 -4.30
CA SER A 46 -0.68 -0.88 -4.66
C SER A 46 -1.71 -0.95 -3.54
N GLU A 47 -2.96 -0.60 -3.82
CA GLU A 47 -4.09 -0.80 -2.90
C GLU A 47 -4.31 -2.27 -2.55
N GLY A 48 -4.13 -3.18 -3.52
CA GLY A 48 -4.21 -4.62 -3.26
C GLY A 48 -3.17 -5.08 -2.23
N MET A 49 -2.00 -4.45 -2.19
CA MET A 49 -0.98 -4.75 -1.18
C MET A 49 -1.34 -4.22 0.21
N VAL A 50 -2.14 -3.15 0.31
CA VAL A 50 -2.69 -2.70 1.60
C VAL A 50 -3.60 -3.76 2.18
N SER A 51 -4.50 -4.34 1.37
CA SER A 51 -5.37 -5.44 1.82
C SER A 51 -4.57 -6.65 2.31
N ASN A 52 -3.51 -7.02 1.58
CA ASN A 52 -2.61 -8.10 1.99
C ASN A 52 -1.88 -7.80 3.30
N ALA A 53 -1.41 -6.56 3.49
CA ALA A 53 -0.74 -6.12 4.70
C ALA A 53 -1.68 -6.17 5.92
N LEU A 54 -2.91 -5.64 5.77
CA LEU A 54 -3.92 -5.69 6.83
C LEU A 54 -4.27 -7.13 7.21
N ALA A 55 -4.34 -8.06 6.24
CA ALA A 55 -4.56 -9.48 6.51
C ALA A 55 -3.40 -10.13 7.28
N ALA A 56 -2.16 -9.77 6.93
CA ALA A 56 -0.98 -10.22 7.66
C ALA A 56 -0.97 -9.66 9.09
N PHE A 57 -1.31 -8.38 9.27
CA PHE A 57 -1.38 -7.75 10.59
C PHE A 57 -2.44 -8.39 11.47
N LEU A 58 -3.64 -8.62 10.95
CA LEU A 58 -4.69 -9.34 11.66
C LEU A 58 -4.22 -10.75 12.07
N THR A 59 -3.58 -11.47 11.15
CA THR A 59 -3.03 -12.80 11.45
C THR A 59 -2.00 -12.76 12.59
N LEU A 60 -1.11 -11.76 12.60
CA LEU A 60 -0.13 -11.59 13.67
C LEU A 60 -0.80 -11.25 15.01
N LYS A 61 -1.81 -10.37 15.01
CA LYS A 61 -2.59 -10.03 16.21
C LYS A 61 -3.31 -11.24 16.81
N GLU A 62 -3.97 -12.05 15.98
CA GLU A 62 -4.63 -13.29 16.39
C GLU A 62 -3.64 -14.33 16.95
N LEU A 63 -2.41 -14.34 16.45
CA LEU A 63 -1.33 -15.20 16.96
C LEU A 63 -0.58 -14.59 18.16
N HIS A 64 -0.98 -13.40 18.61
CA HIS A 64 -0.31 -12.64 19.67
C HIS A 64 1.18 -12.38 19.40
N LEU A 65 1.53 -12.17 18.13
CA LEU A 65 2.88 -11.81 17.68
C LEU A 65 2.96 -10.31 17.39
N PRO A 66 4.09 -9.66 17.74
CA PRO A 66 4.26 -8.23 17.46
C PRO A 66 4.41 -7.98 15.96
N ILE A 67 3.84 -6.87 15.48
CA ILE A 67 4.08 -6.36 14.13
C ILE A 67 5.36 -5.54 14.16
N ASN A 68 6.42 -6.03 13.52
CA ASN A 68 7.70 -5.33 13.46
C ASN A 68 7.71 -4.32 12.30
N SER A 69 7.71 -3.02 12.62
CA SER A 69 7.68 -1.93 11.64
C SER A 69 8.87 -1.94 10.67
N GLU A 70 10.05 -2.40 11.08
CA GLU A 70 11.23 -2.53 10.21
C GLU A 70 11.03 -3.61 9.15
N TYR A 71 10.36 -4.71 9.48
CA TYR A 71 10.02 -5.77 8.52
C TYR A 71 8.93 -5.34 7.55
N VAL A 72 7.99 -4.51 8.01
CA VAL A 72 6.97 -3.92 7.16
C VAL A 72 7.59 -2.95 6.15
N GLU A 73 8.49 -2.06 6.60
CA GLU A 73 9.13 -1.08 5.72
C GLU A 73 10.13 -1.72 4.75
N SER A 74 10.89 -2.72 5.20
CA SER A 74 11.88 -3.41 4.37
C SER A 74 11.27 -4.44 3.41
N PHE A 75 9.97 -4.71 3.51
CA PHE A 75 9.26 -5.61 2.60
C PHE A 75 9.42 -5.15 1.15
N LYS A 76 9.83 -6.08 0.28
CA LYS A 76 9.97 -5.85 -1.15
C LYS A 76 8.86 -6.58 -1.90
N PRO A 77 7.91 -5.88 -2.52
CA PRO A 77 6.94 -6.53 -3.39
C PRO A 77 7.67 -7.21 -4.57
N PHE A 78 6.98 -8.16 -5.21
CA PHE A 78 7.53 -8.88 -6.35
C PHE A 78 8.03 -7.92 -7.43
N SER A 79 9.22 -8.20 -7.97
CA SER A 79 9.81 -7.40 -9.04
C SER A 79 8.88 -7.32 -10.26
N LYS A 80 8.78 -6.13 -10.87
CA LYS A 80 7.96 -5.83 -12.07
C LYS A 80 6.44 -5.74 -11.85
N ILE A 81 5.99 -5.62 -10.60
CA ILE A 81 4.61 -5.27 -10.27
C ILE A 81 4.64 -3.86 -9.65
N LEU A 82 4.15 -2.87 -10.39
CA LEU A 82 4.14 -1.45 -10.01
C LEU A 82 5.48 -0.93 -9.43
N ALA A 83 6.61 -1.41 -9.95
CA ALA A 83 7.92 -1.10 -9.41
C ALA A 83 8.36 0.32 -9.82
N MET A 84 8.53 1.21 -8.84
CA MET A 84 8.97 2.58 -9.09
C MET A 84 10.49 2.68 -9.27
N LYS A 85 10.90 3.31 -10.37
CA LYS A 85 12.31 3.53 -10.73
C LYS A 85 12.52 5.02 -11.00
N PRO A 86 13.35 5.71 -10.21
CA PRO A 86 13.76 7.07 -10.54
C PRO A 86 14.69 7.04 -11.75
N ILE A 87 14.38 7.82 -12.77
CA ILE A 87 15.20 7.99 -13.98
C ILE A 87 15.59 9.45 -14.07
N LYS A 88 16.91 9.71 -14.08
CA LYS A 88 17.45 11.04 -14.33
C LYS A 88 17.84 11.14 -15.80
N THR A 89 17.20 12.05 -16.51
CA THR A 89 17.60 12.44 -17.87
C THR A 89 18.45 13.71 -17.81
N LEU A 90 19.01 14.14 -18.94
CA LEU A 90 19.79 15.39 -19.01
C LEU A 90 18.98 16.62 -18.59
N SER A 91 17.66 16.60 -18.81
CA SER A 91 16.79 17.78 -18.61
C SER A 91 15.71 17.59 -17.53
N HIS A 92 15.36 16.35 -17.17
CA HIS A 92 14.23 16.08 -16.27
C HIS A 92 14.50 14.90 -15.32
N ASN A 93 13.86 14.94 -14.15
CA ASN A 93 13.71 13.80 -13.26
C ASN A 93 12.36 13.14 -13.54
N VAL A 94 12.38 11.88 -13.94
CA VAL A 94 11.20 11.09 -14.30
C VAL A 94 11.07 9.93 -13.31
N THR A 95 9.84 9.55 -13.00
CA THR A 95 9.55 8.32 -12.25
C THR A 95 8.89 7.33 -13.18
N LEU A 96 9.58 6.21 -13.45
CA LEU A 96 9.04 5.10 -14.23
C LEU A 96 8.33 4.13 -13.27
N ILE A 97 7.09 3.75 -13.59
CA ILE A 97 6.36 2.66 -12.93
C ILE A 97 6.43 1.45 -13.87
N ASP A 98 7.12 0.39 -13.45
CA ASP A 98 7.29 -0.85 -14.21
C ASP A 98 6.28 -1.91 -13.73
N ASP A 99 5.22 -2.09 -14.52
CA ASP A 99 4.15 -3.08 -14.30
C ASP A 99 4.07 -4.11 -15.45
N THR A 100 5.23 -4.46 -16.03
CA THR A 100 5.31 -5.29 -17.25
C THR A 100 4.93 -6.76 -17.06
N HIS A 101 4.61 -7.20 -15.84
CA HIS A 101 4.33 -8.60 -15.54
C HIS A 101 2.92 -9.06 -15.95
N ASN A 102 1.90 -8.19 -15.89
CA ASN A 102 0.50 -8.55 -16.18
C ASN A 102 -0.26 -7.37 -16.81
N ALA A 103 -0.92 -7.60 -17.94
CA ALA A 103 -1.73 -6.59 -18.65
C ALA A 103 -3.21 -6.97 -18.78
N SER A 104 -3.70 -7.88 -17.94
CA SER A 104 -5.15 -8.17 -17.85
C SER A 104 -5.95 -6.91 -17.52
N LEU A 105 -7.25 -6.88 -17.88
CA LEU A 105 -8.11 -5.72 -17.61
C LEU A 105 -8.10 -5.28 -16.13
N PRO A 106 -8.19 -6.19 -15.12
CA PRO A 106 -8.06 -5.82 -13.72
C PRO A 106 -6.69 -5.21 -13.38
N ALA A 107 -5.60 -5.75 -13.95
CA ALA A 107 -4.26 -5.22 -13.72
C ALA A 107 -4.09 -3.81 -14.31
N MET A 108 -4.63 -3.56 -15.50
CA MET A 108 -4.62 -2.21 -16.09
C MET A 108 -5.41 -1.20 -15.25
N ILE A 109 -6.58 -1.57 -14.74
CA ILE A 109 -7.37 -0.72 -13.84
C ILE A 109 -6.53 -0.37 -12.60
N ASN A 110 -5.92 -1.37 -11.96
CA ASN A 110 -5.06 -1.16 -10.80
C ASN A 110 -3.86 -0.26 -11.11
N ALA A 111 -3.25 -0.41 -12.29
CA ALA A 111 -2.14 0.43 -12.73
C ALA A 111 -2.57 1.90 -12.93
N ILE A 112 -3.77 2.14 -13.44
CA ILE A 112 -4.33 3.51 -13.58
C ILE A 112 -4.58 4.14 -12.21
N HIS A 113 -5.19 3.39 -11.28
CA HIS A 113 -5.41 3.87 -9.90
C HIS A 113 -4.08 4.19 -9.21
N ALA A 114 -3.11 3.27 -9.31
CA ALA A 114 -1.77 3.47 -8.79
C ALA A 114 -1.09 4.69 -9.43
N PHE A 115 -1.18 4.88 -10.74
CA PHE A 115 -0.62 6.06 -11.40
C PHE A 115 -1.25 7.36 -10.88
N ASN A 116 -2.58 7.40 -10.75
CA ASN A 116 -3.31 8.58 -10.28
C ASN A 116 -2.96 8.95 -8.83
N SER A 117 -2.71 7.96 -7.95
CA SER A 117 -2.28 8.24 -6.57
C SER A 117 -0.86 8.84 -6.48
N GLN A 118 -0.04 8.61 -7.51
CA GLN A 118 1.36 9.05 -7.54
C GLN A 118 1.57 10.41 -8.22
N ASN A 119 0.54 10.94 -8.88
CA ASN A 119 0.62 12.19 -9.61
C ASN A 119 -0.25 13.25 -8.91
N SER A 120 0.35 14.38 -8.53
CA SER A 120 -0.44 15.56 -8.20
C SER A 120 -1.15 15.98 -9.48
N ILE A 121 -2.48 15.93 -9.49
CA ILE A 121 -3.31 16.41 -10.61
C ILE A 121 -2.80 17.80 -10.99
N PHE A 122 -2.17 17.92 -12.15
CA PHE A 122 -1.92 19.22 -12.77
C PHE A 122 -3.27 19.75 -13.21
N TYR A 123 -3.92 20.53 -12.34
CA TYR A 123 -4.94 21.46 -12.78
C TYR A 123 -4.19 22.52 -13.60
N GLY A 124 -4.23 22.38 -14.92
CA GLY A 124 -3.60 23.34 -15.84
C GLY A 124 -3.97 24.77 -15.43
N GLN A 125 -2.96 25.62 -15.28
CA GLN A 125 -3.14 27.07 -15.19
C GLN A 125 -3.32 27.65 -16.57
#